data_AF-A0A7Z8QAL1-F1
#
_entry.id   AF-A0A7Z8QAL1-F1
#
_cell.length_a   1.000
_cell.length_b   1.000
_cell.length_c   1.000
_cell.angle_alpha   90.00
_cell.angle_beta   90.00
_cell.angle_gamma   90.00
#
_symmetry.space_group_name_H-M   'P 1'
#
loop_
_entity.id
_entity.type
_entity.pdbx_description
1 polymer ?
#
loop_
_entity_poly.entity_id
_entity_poly.type
_entity_poly.pdbx_seq_one_letter_code
_entity_poly.pdbx_strand_id
1 'polypeptide(L)'
;MVTRTPLDRGAVAKNNKSEVIVSNKDGFELTRITTRDYSNQELKYSIPDKSFKAAATGIAIDIVYSAAVEYIAGFSKAVKKETAGGFVSVTIDNNSPIKITTAGKTTREIESELADAIGSDASFSSMPIYPNFVQIRSKNYKSFDGGEIQIPSLNAKSITIDVNDSGLGVLTKFVFTSVKQPVQIISKVPYIIALLLAGIFGYVFWK
;
A
#
# COMPACT_ATOMS: atom_id res chain seq x y z
N MET A 1 -33.26 3.70 14.75
CA MET A 1 -32.53 4.98 14.87
C MET A 1 -31.08 4.69 14.48
N VAL A 2 -30.63 5.16 13.31
CA VAL A 2 -29.27 4.88 12.81
C VAL A 2 -28.37 6.03 13.24
N THR A 3 -27.50 5.78 14.20
CA THR A 3 -26.49 6.75 14.63
C THR A 3 -25.38 6.78 13.58
N ARG A 4 -25.52 7.65 12.56
CA ARG A 4 -24.46 7.91 11.58
C ARG A 4 -23.32 8.65 12.27
N THR A 5 -22.14 8.02 12.34
CA THR A 5 -20.89 8.72 12.64
C THR A 5 -20.23 9.19 11.33
N PRO A 6 -19.46 10.30 11.31
CA PRO A 6 -18.82 10.83 10.09
C PRO A 6 -17.68 9.98 9.49
N LEU A 7 -17.66 8.65 9.73
CA LEU A 7 -16.53 7.76 9.44
C LEU A 7 -16.84 6.69 8.37
N ASP A 8 -17.95 6.83 7.64
CA ASP A 8 -18.39 5.84 6.63
C ASP A 8 -17.60 5.95 5.32
N ARG A 9 -16.41 5.34 5.40
CA ARG A 9 -15.36 5.03 4.41
C ARG A 9 -15.87 4.81 2.98
N GLY A 10 -15.16 5.41 2.01
CA GLY A 10 -15.48 5.39 0.57
C GLY A 10 -15.26 4.07 -0.18
N ALA A 11 -15.20 2.94 0.52
CA ALA A 11 -15.06 1.62 -0.10
C ALA A 11 -15.92 0.60 0.66
N VAL A 12 -16.38 -0.43 -0.05
CA VAL A 12 -17.15 -1.57 0.48
C VAL A 12 -16.26 -2.82 0.38
N ALA A 13 -16.23 -3.63 1.44
CA ALA A 13 -15.57 -4.93 1.43
C ALA A 13 -16.61 -6.02 1.73
N LYS A 14 -16.75 -6.99 0.82
CA LYS A 14 -17.61 -8.17 0.98
C LYS A 14 -16.73 -9.40 1.15
N ASN A 15 -16.88 -10.10 2.27
CA ASN A 15 -16.15 -11.33 2.55
C ASN A 15 -17.06 -12.54 2.29
N ASN A 16 -16.57 -13.50 1.53
CA ASN A 16 -17.17 -14.82 1.36
C ASN A 16 -16.15 -15.92 1.69
N LYS A 17 -15.92 -16.16 2.99
CA LYS A 17 -14.99 -17.15 3.57
C LYS A 17 -13.54 -16.98 3.09
N SER A 18 -13.24 -17.43 1.88
CA SER A 18 -11.90 -17.44 1.27
C SER A 18 -11.63 -16.25 0.35
N GLU A 19 -12.64 -15.44 0.04
CA GLU A 19 -12.50 -14.29 -0.86
C GLU A 19 -12.97 -12.99 -0.21
N VAL A 20 -12.26 -11.90 -0.47
CA VAL A 20 -12.70 -10.55 -0.10
C VAL A 20 -12.74 -9.68 -1.36
N ILE A 21 -13.93 -9.24 -1.74
CA ILE A 21 -14.13 -8.29 -2.84
C ILE A 21 -14.18 -6.88 -2.26
N VAL A 22 -13.27 -6.02 -2.70
CA VAL A 22 -13.25 -4.60 -2.37
C VAL A 22 -13.74 -3.79 -3.56
N SER A 23 -14.70 -2.91 -3.36
CA SER A 23 -15.27 -2.06 -4.41
C SER A 23 -15.47 -0.63 -3.93
N ASN A 24 -15.62 0.30 -4.86
CA ASN A 24 -16.04 1.67 -4.57
C ASN A 24 -17.41 1.66 -3.87
N LYS A 25 -17.59 2.60 -2.94
CA LYS A 25 -18.93 3.02 -2.49
C LYS A 25 -19.42 4.12 -3.42
N ASP A 26 -20.73 4.21 -3.66
CA ASP A 26 -21.32 5.25 -4.50
C ASP A 26 -20.83 6.65 -4.11
N GLY A 27 -20.36 7.41 -5.11
CA GLY A 27 -19.79 8.74 -4.93
C GLY A 27 -18.34 8.79 -4.43
N PHE A 28 -17.67 7.64 -4.33
CA PHE A 28 -16.26 7.53 -3.94
C PHE A 28 -15.45 6.75 -4.96
N GLU A 29 -14.15 7.00 -4.95
CA GLU A 29 -13.19 6.29 -5.78
C GLU A 29 -12.05 5.73 -4.93
N LEU A 30 -11.78 4.44 -5.10
CA LEU A 30 -10.69 3.73 -4.45
C LEU A 30 -9.39 4.06 -5.16
N THR A 31 -8.54 4.82 -4.48
CA THR A 31 -7.24 5.25 -5.05
C THR A 31 -6.09 4.37 -4.59
N ARG A 32 -6.19 3.75 -3.41
CA ARG A 32 -5.12 2.96 -2.79
C ARG A 32 -5.69 1.84 -1.94
N ILE A 33 -5.06 0.66 -1.98
CA ILE A 33 -5.29 -0.46 -1.06
C ILE A 33 -3.94 -0.90 -0.51
N THR A 34 -3.88 -1.17 0.79
CA THR A 34 -2.78 -1.93 1.41
C THR A 34 -3.38 -3.17 2.07
N THR A 35 -2.97 -4.35 1.63
CA THR A 35 -3.20 -5.60 2.35
C THR A 35 -1.97 -5.96 3.17
N ARG A 36 -2.20 -6.58 4.32
CA ARG A 36 -1.14 -7.02 5.23
C ARG A 36 -1.38 -8.47 5.54
N ASP A 37 -0.32 -9.24 5.44
CA ASP A 37 -0.32 -10.61 5.87
C ASP A 37 0.93 -10.89 6.69
N TYR A 38 0.71 -11.13 7.97
CA TYR A 38 1.72 -11.58 8.94
C TYR A 38 1.44 -13.02 9.39
N SER A 39 0.42 -13.63 8.81
CA SER A 39 0.03 -15.01 9.08
C SER A 39 0.57 -15.99 8.06
N ASN A 40 1.40 -15.53 7.12
CA ASN A 40 2.07 -16.36 6.12
C ASN A 40 1.05 -17.14 5.27
N GLN A 41 -0.02 -16.45 4.86
CA GLN A 41 -1.03 -16.99 3.96
C GLN A 41 -0.61 -16.77 2.51
N GLU A 42 -0.88 -17.77 1.66
CA GLU A 42 -0.86 -17.57 0.23
C GLU A 42 -2.04 -16.68 -0.17
N LEU A 43 -1.76 -15.45 -0.60
CA LEU A 43 -2.77 -14.48 -1.01
C LEU A 43 -2.72 -14.23 -2.52
N LYS A 44 -3.84 -14.50 -3.19
CA LYS A 44 -4.05 -14.20 -4.60
C LYS A 44 -4.84 -12.91 -4.77
N TYR A 45 -4.31 -12.02 -5.61
CA TYR A 45 -4.91 -10.74 -5.95
C TYR A 45 -5.30 -10.72 -7.42
N SER A 46 -6.45 -10.15 -7.74
CA SER A 46 -6.91 -9.92 -9.11
C SER A 46 -7.85 -8.73 -9.17
N ILE A 47 -8.02 -8.17 -10.38
CA ILE A 47 -9.06 -7.18 -10.66
C ILE A 47 -10.09 -7.87 -11.55
N PRO A 48 -11.39 -7.88 -11.17
CA PRO A 48 -12.42 -8.52 -11.98
C PRO A 48 -12.37 -8.07 -13.44
N ASP A 49 -12.30 -9.05 -14.34
CA ASP A 49 -12.32 -8.89 -15.79
C ASP A 49 -11.21 -8.00 -16.41
N LYS A 50 -10.13 -7.70 -15.67
CA LYS A 50 -9.05 -6.82 -16.16
C LYS A 50 -7.67 -7.33 -15.75
N SER A 51 -6.68 -7.02 -16.59
CA SER A 51 -5.28 -7.04 -16.13
C SER A 51 -4.97 -5.81 -15.26
N PHE A 52 -3.95 -5.88 -14.42
CA PHE A 52 -3.52 -4.71 -13.62
C PHE A 52 -3.14 -3.52 -14.50
N LYS A 53 -2.47 -3.78 -15.63
CA LYS A 53 -2.16 -2.77 -16.66
C LYS A 53 -3.43 -2.14 -17.25
N ALA A 54 -4.42 -2.94 -17.63
CA ALA A 54 -5.69 -2.43 -18.18
C ALA A 54 -6.50 -1.62 -17.15
N ALA A 55 -6.32 -1.90 -15.86
CA ALA A 55 -6.90 -1.15 -14.76
C ALA A 55 -6.02 0.01 -14.27
N ALA A 56 -4.92 0.34 -14.98
CA ALA A 56 -3.96 1.39 -14.60
C ALA A 56 -3.51 1.29 -13.13
N THR A 57 -3.24 0.06 -12.68
CA THR A 57 -2.90 -0.27 -11.29
C THR A 57 -1.41 -0.53 -11.16
N GLY A 58 -0.75 0.26 -10.31
CA GLY A 58 0.59 -0.04 -9.83
C GLY A 58 0.54 -0.92 -8.59
N ILE A 59 1.48 -1.84 -8.47
CA ILE A 59 1.59 -2.77 -7.34
C ILE A 59 2.93 -2.53 -6.63
N ALA A 60 2.96 -2.67 -5.31
CA ALA A 60 4.21 -2.86 -4.59
C ALA A 60 4.12 -3.99 -3.57
N ILE A 61 5.25 -4.67 -3.33
CA ILE A 61 5.40 -5.77 -2.38
C ILE A 61 6.52 -5.35 -1.42
N ASP A 62 6.20 -5.20 -0.15
CA ASP A 62 7.10 -4.76 0.93
C ASP A 62 7.20 -5.92 1.94
N ILE A 63 8.36 -6.56 1.98
CA ILE A 63 8.65 -7.70 2.85
C ILE A 63 9.06 -7.15 4.21
N VAL A 64 8.46 -7.68 5.27
CA VAL A 64 8.62 -7.12 6.60
C VAL A 64 8.95 -8.21 7.60
N TYR A 65 9.68 -7.88 8.66
CA TYR A 65 9.80 -8.79 9.80
C TYR A 65 8.48 -8.85 10.56
N SER A 66 7.90 -10.03 10.74
CA SER A 66 6.64 -10.22 11.48
C SER A 66 6.72 -9.64 12.89
N ALA A 67 7.88 -9.83 13.53
CA ALA A 67 8.18 -9.33 14.85
C ALA A 67 8.16 -7.77 14.92
N ALA A 68 8.39 -7.07 13.81
CA ALA A 68 8.32 -5.61 13.76
C ALA A 68 6.88 -5.06 13.69
N VAL A 69 5.88 -5.93 13.50
CA VAL A 69 4.46 -5.54 13.39
C VAL A 69 3.59 -6.12 14.49
N GLU A 70 3.98 -7.24 15.09
CA GLU A 70 3.43 -7.74 16.35
C GLU A 70 3.82 -6.80 17.50
N TYR A 71 2.99 -5.78 17.72
CA TYR A 71 3.22 -4.78 18.75
C TYR A 71 3.06 -5.40 20.14
N ILE A 72 4.19 -5.70 20.78
CA ILE A 72 4.28 -5.69 22.25
C ILE A 72 5.17 -4.53 22.71
N ALA A 73 4.80 -3.29 22.35
CA ALA A 73 5.52 -2.16 22.92
C ALA A 73 5.33 -2.16 24.45
N GLY A 74 6.46 -2.11 25.14
CA GLY A 74 6.54 -2.16 26.60
C GLY A 74 6.89 -3.52 27.19
N PHE A 75 6.78 -4.64 26.44
CA PHE A 75 7.11 -5.96 27.00
C PHE A 75 8.39 -6.58 26.43
N SER A 76 8.82 -6.25 25.21
CA SER A 76 10.04 -6.82 24.61
C SER A 76 11.03 -5.73 24.22
N LYS A 77 12.19 -5.68 24.91
CA LYS A 77 13.27 -4.71 24.64
C LYS A 77 14.27 -5.17 23.56
N ALA A 78 14.09 -6.33 22.95
CA ALA A 78 15.01 -6.91 21.97
C ALA A 78 14.28 -7.80 20.96
N VAL A 79 13.34 -7.22 20.20
CA VAL A 79 12.67 -7.94 19.13
C VAL A 79 13.70 -8.29 18.05
N LYS A 80 13.99 -9.59 17.89
CA LYS A 80 14.90 -10.07 16.85
C LYS A 80 14.23 -9.89 15.49
N LYS A 81 14.89 -9.15 14.61
CA LYS A 81 14.50 -8.93 13.22
C LYS A 81 15.37 -9.81 12.33
N GLU A 82 14.97 -11.07 12.20
CA GLU A 82 15.70 -12.07 11.44
C GLU A 82 14.71 -12.97 10.70
N THR A 83 15.17 -13.57 9.61
CA THR A 83 14.43 -14.60 8.90
C THR A 83 14.49 -15.91 9.69
N ALA A 84 13.40 -16.69 9.68
CA ALA A 84 13.38 -18.01 10.29
C ALA A 84 13.90 -19.11 9.35
N GLY A 85 14.05 -18.78 8.06
CA GLY A 85 14.44 -19.72 7.02
C GLY A 85 13.21 -20.33 6.38
N GLY A 86 13.19 -20.33 5.04
CA GLY A 86 12.01 -20.68 4.26
C GLY A 86 12.08 -20.01 2.88
N PHE A 87 10.95 -19.48 2.41
CA PHE A 87 10.90 -18.79 1.12
C PHE A 87 9.84 -17.70 1.03
N VAL A 88 10.06 -16.76 0.11
CA VAL A 88 9.02 -15.89 -0.45
C VAL A 88 8.85 -16.29 -1.91
N SER A 89 7.60 -16.40 -2.37
CA SER A 89 7.33 -16.63 -3.78
C SER A 89 6.26 -15.70 -4.35
N VAL A 90 6.45 -15.35 -5.63
CA VAL A 90 5.50 -14.58 -6.41
C VAL A 90 5.12 -15.39 -7.65
N THR A 91 3.82 -15.57 -7.85
CA THR A 91 3.28 -16.21 -9.05
C THR A 91 2.49 -15.19 -9.84
N ILE A 92 2.86 -14.99 -11.10
CA ILE A 92 2.16 -14.09 -12.04
C ILE A 92 1.27 -14.96 -12.93
N ASP A 93 -0.03 -14.66 -12.96
CA ASP A 93 -1.05 -15.51 -13.58
C ASP A 93 -0.96 -16.98 -13.13
N ASN A 94 -0.78 -17.91 -14.08
CA ASN A 94 -0.63 -19.34 -13.83
C ASN A 94 0.77 -19.82 -14.21
N ASN A 95 1.76 -18.92 -14.24
CA ASN A 95 3.15 -19.27 -14.54
C ASN A 95 3.80 -19.99 -13.36
N SER A 96 5.02 -20.52 -13.57
CA SER A 96 5.81 -21.09 -12.48
C SER A 96 6.12 -20.03 -11.40
N PRO A 97 6.02 -20.36 -10.10
CA PRO A 97 6.36 -19.44 -9.02
C PRO A 97 7.83 -19.01 -9.07
N ILE A 98 8.07 -17.70 -8.97
CA ILE A 98 9.41 -17.14 -8.73
C ILE A 98 9.67 -17.24 -7.24
N LYS A 99 10.65 -18.03 -6.83
CA LYS A 99 10.88 -18.40 -5.43
C LYS A 99 12.26 -17.95 -4.96
N ILE A 100 12.30 -17.17 -3.89
CA ILE A 100 13.51 -16.68 -3.23
C ILE A 100 13.62 -17.33 -1.85
N THR A 101 14.76 -17.97 -1.57
CA THR A 101 15.05 -18.49 -0.22
C THR A 101 15.40 -17.34 0.72
N THR A 102 14.94 -17.41 1.97
CA THR A 102 15.02 -16.30 2.94
C THR A 102 16.14 -16.48 3.97
N ALA A 103 16.68 -17.69 4.13
CA ALA A 103 17.64 -18.01 5.17
C ALA A 103 18.88 -17.10 5.10
N GLY A 104 19.15 -16.38 6.19
CA GLY A 104 20.31 -15.49 6.31
C GLY A 104 20.22 -14.19 5.51
N LYS A 105 19.11 -13.93 4.81
CA LYS A 105 18.92 -12.70 4.03
C LYS A 105 18.13 -11.66 4.82
N THR A 106 18.44 -10.40 4.57
CA THR A 106 17.63 -9.25 4.98
C THR A 106 16.41 -9.08 4.08
N THR A 107 15.39 -8.35 4.54
CA THR A 107 14.22 -8.00 3.70
C THR A 107 14.63 -7.31 2.40
N ARG A 108 15.59 -6.39 2.47
CA ARG A 108 16.15 -5.69 1.29
C ARG A 108 16.77 -6.64 0.27
N GLU A 109 17.54 -7.63 0.72
CA GLU A 109 18.18 -8.62 -0.17
C GLU A 109 17.12 -9.50 -0.84
N ILE A 110 16.12 -9.94 -0.07
CA ILE A 110 14.98 -10.71 -0.59
C ILE A 110 14.23 -9.89 -1.64
N GLU A 111 13.94 -8.62 -1.36
CA GLU A 111 13.22 -7.72 -2.27
C GLU A 111 13.99 -7.42 -3.54
N SER A 112 15.30 -7.17 -3.41
CA SER A 112 16.18 -6.93 -4.56
C SER A 112 16.22 -8.16 -5.47
N GLU A 113 16.47 -9.35 -4.90
CA GLU A 113 16.55 -10.59 -5.64
C GLU A 113 15.21 -10.99 -6.28
N LEU A 114 14.10 -10.75 -5.58
CA LEU A 114 12.77 -10.98 -6.12
C LEU A 114 12.44 -10.02 -7.26
N ALA A 115 12.80 -8.73 -7.14
CA ALA A 115 12.62 -7.77 -8.23
C ALA A 115 13.45 -8.16 -9.47
N ASP A 116 14.71 -8.52 -9.28
CA ASP A 116 15.59 -8.98 -10.35
C ASP A 116 15.05 -10.25 -11.04
N ALA A 117 14.50 -11.18 -10.25
CA ALA A 117 13.92 -12.42 -10.77
C ALA A 117 12.57 -12.23 -11.49
N ILE A 118 11.76 -11.23 -11.10
CA ILE A 118 10.57 -10.82 -11.85
C ILE A 118 10.98 -10.15 -13.18
N GLY A 119 12.13 -9.48 -13.21
CA GLY A 119 12.72 -8.93 -14.42
C GLY A 119 12.09 -7.59 -14.81
N SER A 120 11.90 -7.36 -16.11
CA SER A 120 11.59 -6.03 -16.66
C SER A 120 10.29 -5.39 -16.17
N ASP A 121 9.39 -6.17 -15.58
CA ASP A 121 8.12 -5.68 -15.05
C ASP A 121 8.25 -5.08 -13.64
N ALA A 122 9.37 -5.33 -12.95
CA ALA A 122 9.58 -4.94 -11.56
C ALA A 122 10.90 -4.19 -11.32
N SER A 123 10.95 -3.44 -10.23
CA SER A 123 12.18 -2.83 -9.72
C SER A 123 12.18 -2.76 -8.20
N PHE A 124 13.36 -2.88 -7.60
CA PHE A 124 13.53 -2.51 -6.20
C PHE A 124 13.49 -0.99 -6.06
N SER A 125 12.76 -0.50 -5.05
CA SER A 125 12.65 0.92 -4.74
C SER A 125 12.93 1.20 -3.27
N SER A 126 13.76 2.21 -3.00
CA SER A 126 13.96 2.78 -1.67
C SER A 126 12.97 3.91 -1.34
N MET A 127 11.98 4.14 -2.20
CA MET A 127 10.89 5.07 -1.98
C MET A 127 9.56 4.33 -2.07
N PRO A 128 8.64 4.49 -1.10
CA PRO A 128 7.39 3.75 -1.15
C PRO A 128 6.46 4.31 -2.25
N ILE A 129 5.70 3.43 -2.90
CA ILE A 129 4.73 3.75 -3.96
C ILE A 129 3.68 4.76 -3.50
N TYR A 130 3.40 4.77 -2.20
CA TYR A 130 2.82 5.88 -1.46
C TYR A 130 3.23 5.78 0.02
N PRO A 131 3.28 6.90 0.76
CA PRO A 131 3.68 6.88 2.16
C PRO A 131 2.85 5.90 3.01
N ASN A 132 3.51 5.12 3.86
CA ASN A 132 2.82 4.30 4.86
C ASN A 132 2.02 5.21 5.80
N PHE A 133 0.81 4.82 6.17
CA PHE A 133 -0.07 5.62 7.04
C PHE A 133 0.44 5.59 8.50
N VAL A 134 1.38 6.47 8.86
CA VAL A 134 1.91 6.52 10.24
C VAL A 134 1.33 7.67 11.08
N GLN A 135 0.54 8.58 10.51
CA GLN A 135 0.37 9.92 11.15
C GLN A 135 -0.98 10.26 11.81
N ILE A 136 -1.98 9.37 11.90
CA ILE A 136 -3.27 9.78 12.52
C ILE A 136 -3.92 8.73 13.44
N ARG A 137 -3.71 7.40 13.22
CA ARG A 137 -4.30 6.33 14.06
C ARG A 137 -3.43 5.04 14.07
N SER A 138 -2.17 5.15 14.49
CA SER A 138 -1.11 4.15 14.27
C SER A 138 -1.13 2.93 15.21
N LYS A 139 -2.27 2.25 15.36
CA LYS A 139 -2.25 0.88 15.88
C LYS A 139 -1.98 -0.04 14.67
N ASN A 140 -0.85 -0.75 14.67
CA ASN A 140 -0.46 -1.79 13.70
C ASN A 140 0.11 -1.31 12.35
N TYR A 141 0.70 -0.11 12.26
CA TYR A 141 1.38 0.34 11.03
C TYR A 141 2.90 0.32 11.22
N LYS A 142 3.59 -0.41 10.33
CA LYS A 142 5.05 -0.41 10.19
C LYS A 142 5.50 0.84 9.43
N SER A 143 6.52 1.51 9.94
CA SER A 143 7.27 2.50 9.14
C SER A 143 7.91 1.81 7.94
N PHE A 144 8.02 2.54 6.83
CA PHE A 144 8.78 2.05 5.69
C PHE A 144 10.26 1.84 6.10
N ASP A 145 10.83 0.68 5.82
CA ASP A 145 12.18 0.28 6.24
C ASP A 145 13.22 0.38 5.11
N GLY A 146 12.85 1.03 3.99
CA GLY A 146 13.79 1.43 2.96
C GLY A 146 13.86 0.52 1.73
N GLY A 147 12.90 -0.39 1.58
CA GLY A 147 12.78 -1.28 0.42
C GLY A 147 11.34 -1.71 0.15
N GLU A 148 11.01 -1.85 -1.14
CA GLU A 148 9.88 -2.60 -1.65
C GLU A 148 10.12 -2.93 -3.13
N ILE A 149 9.49 -4.00 -3.63
CA ILE A 149 9.41 -4.26 -5.06
C ILE A 149 8.26 -3.44 -5.63
N GLN A 150 8.49 -2.66 -6.67
CA GLN A 150 7.44 -1.94 -7.41
C GLN A 150 7.23 -2.54 -8.79
N ILE A 151 5.96 -2.73 -9.14
CA ILE A 151 5.50 -3.30 -10.41
C ILE A 151 4.48 -2.31 -10.99
N PRO A 152 4.94 -1.28 -11.75
CA PRO A 152 4.09 -0.14 -12.12
C PRO A 152 3.05 -0.46 -13.19
N SER A 153 3.28 -1.49 -14.02
CA SER A 153 2.39 -1.81 -15.15
C SER A 153 2.37 -3.31 -15.47
N LEU A 154 1.89 -4.13 -14.54
CA LEU A 154 1.84 -5.59 -14.73
C LEU A 154 0.77 -5.99 -15.75
N ASN A 155 1.16 -6.58 -16.87
CA ASN A 155 0.22 -7.11 -17.86
C ASN A 155 -0.27 -8.53 -17.51
N ALA A 156 -0.78 -8.71 -16.30
CA ALA A 156 -1.30 -9.98 -15.78
C ALA A 156 -2.69 -9.78 -15.15
N LYS A 157 -3.49 -10.83 -15.08
CA LYS A 157 -4.83 -10.83 -14.44
C LYS A 157 -4.75 -11.13 -12.96
N SER A 158 -3.74 -11.87 -12.52
CA SER A 158 -3.52 -12.15 -11.11
C SER A 158 -2.06 -12.16 -10.70
N ILE A 159 -1.82 -11.84 -9.43
CA ILE A 159 -0.55 -12.02 -8.75
C ILE A 159 -0.83 -12.74 -7.43
N THR A 160 -0.08 -13.79 -7.15
CA THR A 160 -0.16 -14.55 -5.91
C THR A 160 1.15 -14.37 -5.16
N ILE A 161 1.06 -14.09 -3.86
CA ILE A 161 2.20 -13.91 -2.98
C ILE A 161 2.09 -14.93 -1.87
N ASP A 162 3.14 -15.74 -1.70
CA ASP A 162 3.26 -16.73 -0.64
C ASP A 162 4.54 -16.44 0.16
N VAL A 163 4.38 -16.24 1.47
CA VAL A 163 5.50 -16.05 2.39
C VAL A 163 5.52 -17.24 3.32
N ASN A 164 6.42 -18.19 3.07
CA ASN A 164 6.64 -19.35 3.92
C ASN A 164 7.93 -19.12 4.74
N ASP A 165 7.89 -18.14 5.64
CA ASP A 165 8.94 -17.86 6.62
C ASP A 165 8.29 -17.17 7.82
N SER A 166 8.28 -17.82 8.98
CA SER A 166 7.61 -17.30 10.18
C SER A 166 8.24 -16.03 10.75
N GLY A 167 9.47 -15.71 10.37
CA GLY A 167 10.12 -14.44 10.72
C GLY A 167 9.66 -13.27 9.84
N LEU A 168 8.95 -13.55 8.75
CA LEU A 168 8.55 -12.56 7.74
C LEU A 168 7.04 -12.48 7.56
N GLY A 169 6.58 -11.33 7.10
CA GLY A 169 5.28 -11.13 6.51
C GLY A 169 5.38 -10.16 5.34
N VAL A 170 4.23 -9.79 4.78
CA VAL A 170 4.18 -8.98 3.56
C VAL A 170 3.11 -7.91 3.62
N LEU A 171 3.46 -6.75 3.07
CA LEU A 171 2.56 -5.67 2.73
C LEU A 171 2.42 -5.62 1.20
N THR A 172 1.21 -5.83 0.70
CA THR A 172 0.92 -5.64 -0.73
C THR A 172 0.15 -4.34 -0.92
N LYS A 173 0.67 -3.45 -1.74
CA LYS A 173 0.15 -2.11 -1.99
C LYS A 173 -0.35 -2.03 -3.42
N PHE A 174 -1.54 -1.49 -3.61
CA PHE A 174 -2.12 -1.18 -4.91
C PHE A 174 -2.39 0.32 -4.99
N VAL A 175 -2.03 0.94 -6.11
CA VAL A 175 -2.37 2.33 -6.45
C VAL A 175 -3.12 2.36 -7.77
N PHE A 176 -4.33 2.92 -7.77
CA PHE A 176 -5.17 3.04 -8.95
C PHE A 176 -4.98 4.43 -9.55
N THR A 177 -4.37 4.50 -10.74
CA THR A 177 -3.97 5.78 -11.36
C THR A 177 -4.98 6.31 -12.37
N SER A 178 -5.95 5.49 -12.81
CA SER A 178 -7.05 5.92 -13.69
C SER A 178 -8.11 6.78 -12.99
N VAL A 179 -7.98 6.98 -11.69
CA VAL A 179 -8.96 7.73 -10.90
C VAL A 179 -8.72 9.22 -11.09
N LYS A 180 -9.73 9.95 -11.59
CA LYS A 180 -9.71 11.42 -11.55
C LYS A 180 -9.62 11.83 -10.08
N GLN A 181 -8.45 12.29 -9.63
CA GLN A 181 -8.35 12.89 -8.31
C GLN A 181 -9.37 14.02 -8.24
N PRO A 182 -10.10 14.18 -7.11
CA PRO A 182 -10.94 15.35 -6.95
C PRO A 182 -10.03 16.56 -7.17
N VAL A 183 -10.39 17.39 -8.17
CA VAL A 183 -9.71 18.66 -8.43
C VAL A 183 -9.56 19.31 -7.07
N GLN A 184 -8.33 19.49 -6.59
CA GLN A 184 -8.10 20.18 -5.33
C GLN A 184 -8.93 21.45 -5.41
N ILE A 185 -9.91 21.60 -4.52
CA ILE A 185 -10.68 22.83 -4.44
C ILE A 185 -9.64 23.88 -4.15
N ILE A 186 -9.21 24.62 -5.19
CA ILE A 186 -8.27 25.71 -5.04
C ILE A 186 -8.94 26.63 -4.05
N SER A 187 -8.44 26.62 -2.82
CA SER A 187 -9.00 27.38 -1.73
C SER A 187 -9.04 28.82 -2.22
N LYS A 188 -10.24 29.43 -2.25
CA LYS A 188 -10.37 30.85 -2.64
C LYS A 188 -9.85 31.80 -1.56
N VAL A 189 -9.40 31.26 -0.42
CA VAL A 189 -8.88 32.01 0.73
C VAL A 189 -7.76 32.99 0.37
N PRO A 190 -6.75 32.65 -0.49
CA PRO A 190 -5.72 33.61 -0.89
C PRO A 190 -6.29 34.82 -1.64
N TYR A 191 -7.31 34.60 -2.47
CA TYR A 191 -7.98 35.68 -3.21
C TYR A 191 -8.83 36.57 -2.29
N ILE A 192 -9.49 35.97 -1.29
CA ILE A 192 -10.24 36.73 -0.28
C ILE A 192 -9.28 37.57 0.59
N ILE A 193 -8.14 37.00 0.99
CA ILE A 193 -7.10 37.72 1.74
C ILE A 193 -6.52 38.87 0.90
N ALA A 194 -6.21 38.63 -0.38
CA ALA A 194 -5.71 39.66 -1.28
C ALA A 194 -6.72 40.82 -1.45
N LEU A 195 -8.01 40.52 -1.56
CA LEU A 195 -9.06 41.53 -1.69
C LEU A 195 -9.25 42.35 -0.40
N LEU A 196 -9.15 41.71 0.77
CA LEU A 196 -9.18 42.40 2.06
C LEU A 196 -7.97 43.30 2.25
N LEU A 197 -6.77 42.84 1.90
CA LEU A 197 -5.55 43.65 1.95
C LEU A 197 -5.64 44.84 0.99
N ALA A 198 -6.13 44.64 -0.23
CA ALA A 198 -6.35 45.73 -1.18
C ALA A 198 -7.36 46.77 -0.67
N GLY A 199 -8.45 46.34 -0.01
CA GLY A 199 -9.43 47.23 0.62
C GLY A 199 -8.85 48.03 1.78
N ILE A 200 -8.03 47.39 2.63
CA ILE A 200 -7.36 48.07 3.75
C ILE A 200 -6.33 49.08 3.23
N PHE A 201 -5.49 48.69 2.27
CA PHE A 201 -4.54 49.60 1.63
C PHE A 201 -5.26 50.77 0.95
N GLY A 202 -6.33 50.50 0.21
CA GLY A 202 -7.17 51.54 -0.40
C GLY A 202 -7.74 52.51 0.65
N TYR A 203 -8.21 52.01 1.79
CA TYR A 203 -8.73 52.87 2.87
C TYR A 203 -7.65 53.71 3.56
N VAL A 204 -6.46 53.13 3.80
CA VAL A 204 -5.35 53.81 4.49
C VAL A 204 -4.69 54.88 3.61
N PHE A 205 -4.60 54.65 2.30
CA PHE A 205 -3.96 55.58 1.36
C PHE A 205 -4.91 56.57 0.67
N TRP A 206 -6.23 56.46 0.90
CA TRP A 206 -7.24 57.42 0.44
C TRP A 206 -7.67 58.39 1.55
N LYS A 207 -6.98 58.36 2.69
CA LYS A 207 -6.91 59.44 3.67
C LYS A 207 -5.61 60.21 3.50
#